data_AF-A0A1D2V8W1-F1
#
_entry.id   AF-A0A1D2V8W1-F1
#
_cell.length_a   1.000
_cell.length_b   1.000
_cell.length_c   1.000
_cell.angle_alpha   90.00
_cell.angle_beta   90.00
_cell.angle_gamma   90.00
#
_symmetry.space_group_name_H-M   'P 1'
#
loop_
_entity.id
_entity.type
_entity.pdbx_description
1 polymer ?
#
loop_
_entity_poly.entity_id
_entity_poly.type
_entity_poly.pdbx_seq_one_letter_code
_entity_poly.pdbx_strand_id
1 'polypeptide(L)'
;MRALTDAAIDEPDIISLSLGSYDDSSSNPISVLASNIAQKIPIILSGGNGGELGLFYPTAFASNKDIISVGSVSSLQGISWPAKLVSSSGSTLDITYFTGNDTQWNFTGSFPVHISEHDICQLASGSDGVKRNLFQKRNYQSNSILLAKANDNNCSQHSLESAGDFKYRNILMYTADAENYNFTDNYSSNLVSALAPDTLNLATVKKVVSSWVEKELLLGNFVTLEISAADEMSPYPLESLGAGKISAFSSWGPTFTNDFYPVISAPGADIFGQGLNQTRSMNGTSLSAPYIAGVIALYKSVFPYATPEEIRNKLVATASTLSLYNEVGKSEEKLAAPLNQQGAGLVNALSFVDYSSTITSNPLLVLNDTDNRVSEHLVTVYNGGCEDVMYVLSHEGAATIKARNKEDGFPQVYYPEYDTSEAHIKYSLSSFTLQPGESANVTVDITAPVSNITDGYLFSGKIVVTGSNGEILKVPYMGVELSTRDWLGVEAYCIANENGELVDLADTSRIYDVQSYDTFSIYYRIGFGSPTFAFDLVTYDYELSDFSYPPENNAKWVGPIELWNGNDQFSVLSQNSPSRFNDFVYGEVSGLGDGQPFPKG
;
A
#
# COMPACT_ATOMS: atom_id res chain seq x y z
N MET A 1 1.56 -13.24 -18.49
CA MET A 1 2.21 -13.09 -19.81
C MET A 1 1.21 -13.26 -20.94
N ARG A 2 0.62 -14.45 -21.16
CA ARG A 2 -0.33 -14.68 -22.26
C ARG A 2 -1.46 -13.63 -22.35
N ALA A 3 -2.17 -13.37 -21.26
CA ALA A 3 -3.24 -12.36 -21.24
C ALA A 3 -2.74 -10.95 -21.61
N LEU A 4 -1.52 -10.60 -21.23
CA LEU A 4 -0.91 -9.30 -21.55
C LEU A 4 -0.51 -9.23 -23.04
N THR A 5 -0.02 -10.34 -23.60
CA THR A 5 0.25 -10.45 -25.04
C THR A 5 -1.04 -10.41 -25.87
N ASP A 6 -2.07 -11.15 -25.47
CA ASP A 6 -3.38 -11.15 -26.13
C ASP A 6 -3.99 -9.74 -26.08
N ALA A 7 -3.94 -9.08 -24.92
CA ALA A 7 -4.38 -7.69 -24.79
C ALA A 7 -3.58 -6.75 -25.70
N ALA A 8 -2.25 -6.87 -25.78
CA ALA A 8 -1.45 -6.03 -26.67
C ALA A 8 -1.80 -6.22 -28.16
N ILE A 9 -2.23 -7.42 -28.57
CA ILE A 9 -2.70 -7.71 -29.93
C ILE A 9 -4.05 -7.04 -30.22
N ASP A 10 -4.92 -6.96 -29.21
CA ASP A 10 -6.22 -6.29 -29.32
C ASP A 10 -6.12 -4.75 -29.36
N GLU A 11 -4.93 -4.19 -29.11
CA GLU A 11 -4.63 -2.75 -29.13
C GLU A 11 -5.61 -1.89 -28.29
N PRO A 12 -5.86 -2.22 -27.01
CA PRO A 12 -6.70 -1.41 -26.16
C PRO A 12 -6.08 -0.05 -25.91
N ASP A 13 -6.93 0.93 -25.60
CA ASP A 13 -6.47 2.27 -25.26
C ASP A 13 -5.61 2.33 -23.99
N ILE A 14 -5.87 1.41 -23.06
CA ILE A 14 -5.33 1.37 -21.70
C ILE A 14 -5.35 -0.08 -21.21
N ILE A 15 -4.32 -0.50 -20.48
CA ILE A 15 -4.29 -1.79 -19.77
C ILE A 15 -4.19 -1.50 -18.26
N SER A 16 -5.13 -2.03 -17.48
CA SER A 16 -5.09 -1.98 -16.01
C SER A 16 -4.87 -3.37 -15.44
N LEU A 17 -3.91 -3.49 -14.53
CA LEU A 17 -3.52 -4.75 -13.91
C LEU A 17 -3.44 -4.58 -12.39
N SER A 18 -4.23 -5.35 -11.67
CA SER A 18 -4.16 -5.44 -10.21
C SER A 18 -3.46 -6.74 -9.81
N LEU A 19 -2.16 -6.80 -10.13
CA LEU A 19 -1.29 -7.97 -9.95
C LEU A 19 0.07 -7.49 -9.46
N GLY A 20 0.73 -8.29 -8.62
CA GLY A 20 2.00 -7.95 -8.01
C GLY A 20 2.68 -9.18 -7.44
N SER A 21 4.01 -9.21 -7.50
CA SER A 21 4.87 -10.11 -6.75
C SER A 21 5.99 -9.28 -6.13
N TYR A 22 6.44 -9.65 -4.94
CA TYR A 22 7.38 -8.85 -4.14
C TYR A 22 8.86 -9.15 -4.48
N ASP A 23 9.12 -9.45 -5.74
CA ASP A 23 10.43 -9.66 -6.34
C ASP A 23 10.70 -8.50 -7.32
N ASP A 24 11.19 -7.36 -6.85
CA ASP A 24 11.42 -6.09 -7.58
C ASP A 24 12.34 -6.14 -8.84
N SER A 25 12.50 -7.30 -9.47
CA SER A 25 13.20 -7.47 -10.72
C SER A 25 12.39 -6.84 -11.86
N SER A 26 12.71 -5.58 -12.16
CA SER A 26 12.37 -4.94 -13.44
C SER A 26 12.89 -5.70 -14.67
N SER A 27 13.87 -6.59 -14.45
CA SER A 27 14.47 -7.45 -15.48
C SER A 27 13.75 -8.79 -15.69
N ASN A 28 12.74 -9.15 -14.90
CA ASN A 28 12.05 -10.42 -15.11
C ASN A 28 11.28 -10.42 -16.45
N PRO A 29 11.03 -11.58 -17.09
CA PRO A 29 10.48 -11.62 -18.45
C PRO A 29 9.15 -10.90 -18.65
N ILE A 30 8.32 -10.90 -17.60
CA ILE A 30 6.99 -10.30 -17.62
C ILE A 30 7.04 -8.79 -17.37
N SER A 31 7.97 -8.30 -16.55
CA SER A 31 8.33 -6.88 -16.37
C SER A 31 8.84 -6.29 -17.68
N VAL A 32 9.78 -6.96 -18.35
CA VAL A 32 10.30 -6.55 -19.66
C VAL A 32 9.20 -6.53 -20.73
N LEU A 33 8.33 -7.55 -20.74
CA LEU A 33 7.16 -7.58 -21.65
C LEU A 33 6.22 -6.39 -21.38
N ALA A 34 5.90 -6.11 -20.12
CA ALA A 34 5.03 -5.01 -19.74
C ALA A 34 5.63 -3.65 -20.12
N SER A 35 6.91 -3.39 -19.81
CA SER A 35 7.61 -2.16 -20.20
C SER A 35 7.59 -1.95 -21.72
N ASN A 36 7.86 -3.00 -22.52
CA ASN A 36 7.81 -2.90 -23.98
C ASN A 36 6.42 -2.55 -24.52
N ILE A 37 5.35 -3.08 -23.92
CA ILE A 37 3.97 -2.74 -24.28
C ILE A 37 3.63 -1.30 -23.82
N ALA A 38 4.13 -0.91 -22.64
CA ALA A 38 3.91 0.40 -22.04
C ALA A 38 4.43 1.57 -22.90
N GLN A 39 5.41 1.32 -23.78
CA GLN A 39 5.87 2.29 -24.79
C GLN A 39 4.78 2.72 -25.77
N LYS A 40 3.72 1.91 -25.95
CA LYS A 40 2.63 2.18 -26.92
C LYS A 40 1.26 2.29 -26.27
N ILE A 41 1.01 1.48 -25.24
CA ILE A 41 -0.28 1.41 -24.55
C ILE A 41 -0.03 1.71 -23.08
N PRO A 42 -0.67 2.74 -22.48
CA PRO A 42 -0.50 3.02 -21.05
C PRO A 42 -0.85 1.78 -20.21
N ILE A 43 0.08 1.34 -19.36
CA ILE A 43 -0.14 0.27 -18.40
C ILE A 43 -0.16 0.85 -16.99
N ILE A 44 -1.24 0.56 -16.27
CA ILE A 44 -1.46 0.96 -14.89
C ILE A 44 -1.42 -0.27 -14.01
N LEU A 45 -0.56 -0.25 -13.00
CA LEU A 45 -0.35 -1.36 -12.08
C LEU A 45 -0.56 -0.93 -10.63
N SER A 46 -1.17 -1.79 -9.84
CA SER A 46 -1.29 -1.60 -8.39
C SER A 46 0.07 -1.57 -7.72
N GLY A 47 0.30 -0.62 -6.80
CA GLY A 47 1.56 -0.47 -6.07
C GLY A 47 1.86 -1.57 -5.04
N GLY A 48 0.92 -2.44 -4.71
CA GLY A 48 1.10 -3.48 -3.69
C GLY A 48 0.60 -3.06 -2.31
N ASN A 49 0.34 -4.05 -1.46
CA ASN A 49 -0.29 -3.87 -0.15
C ASN A 49 0.67 -4.26 1.00
N GLY A 50 1.98 -4.17 0.78
CA GLY A 50 3.02 -4.56 1.73
C GLY A 50 3.57 -3.39 2.55
N GLY A 51 2.83 -2.29 2.69
CA GLY A 51 3.34 -1.06 3.31
C GLY A 51 3.85 -1.22 4.74
N GLU A 52 3.29 -2.15 5.52
CA GLU A 52 3.76 -2.48 6.87
C GLU A 52 5.19 -3.04 6.90
N LEU A 53 5.63 -3.65 5.79
CA LEU A 53 6.98 -4.21 5.64
C LEU A 53 8.04 -3.12 5.46
N GLY A 54 7.61 -1.89 5.19
CA GLY A 54 8.45 -0.70 5.16
C GLY A 54 9.05 -0.39 3.80
N LEU A 55 10.24 0.20 3.85
CA LEU A 55 10.90 0.82 2.71
C LEU A 55 11.47 -0.21 1.72
N PHE A 56 11.63 0.20 0.47
CA PHE A 56 12.13 -0.66 -0.61
C PHE A 56 11.30 -1.93 -0.78
N TYR A 57 9.98 -1.80 -0.73
CA TYR A 57 9.06 -2.91 -0.87
C TYR A 57 8.10 -2.75 -2.06
N PRO A 58 8.62 -2.49 -3.28
CA PRO A 58 7.81 -2.40 -4.47
C PRO A 58 7.37 -3.79 -4.95
N THR A 59 6.53 -3.81 -6.00
CA THR A 59 6.18 -5.04 -6.71
C THR A 59 6.87 -5.07 -8.08
N ALA A 60 7.38 -6.24 -8.48
CA ALA A 60 8.18 -6.51 -9.66
C ALA A 60 7.73 -5.81 -10.94
N PHE A 61 6.43 -5.89 -11.22
CA PHE A 61 5.82 -5.40 -12.45
C PHE A 61 5.72 -3.89 -12.44
N ALA A 62 5.32 -3.35 -11.30
CA ALA A 62 4.98 -1.96 -11.12
C ALA A 62 6.25 -1.09 -10.96
N SER A 63 7.42 -1.69 -10.70
CA SER A 63 8.69 -0.98 -10.54
C SER A 63 9.38 -0.57 -11.84
N ASN A 64 8.85 -0.97 -12.99
CA ASN A 64 9.37 -0.54 -14.28
C ASN A 64 9.06 0.94 -14.57
N LYS A 65 10.04 1.66 -15.13
CA LYS A 65 9.97 3.12 -15.39
C LYS A 65 8.83 3.56 -16.31
N ASP A 66 8.41 2.68 -17.22
CA ASP A 66 7.35 2.97 -18.19
C ASP A 66 5.94 2.71 -17.65
N ILE A 67 5.86 2.07 -16.48
CA ILE A 67 4.61 1.67 -15.85
C ILE A 67 4.13 2.77 -14.91
N ILE A 68 2.82 3.03 -14.92
CA ILE A 68 2.18 3.91 -13.95
C ILE A 68 1.80 3.06 -12.73
N SER A 69 2.70 2.97 -11.75
CA SER A 69 2.43 2.31 -10.47
C SER A 69 1.61 3.20 -9.53
N VAL A 70 0.59 2.63 -8.90
CA VAL A 70 -0.42 3.40 -8.16
C VAL A 70 -0.49 3.01 -6.69
N GLY A 71 -0.14 3.94 -5.80
CA GLY A 71 -0.35 3.86 -4.36
C GLY A 71 -1.80 4.11 -3.93
N SER A 72 -2.12 3.77 -2.68
CA SER A 72 -3.48 3.89 -2.13
C SER A 72 -3.64 5.09 -1.22
N VAL A 73 -4.72 5.83 -1.41
CA VAL A 73 -5.20 6.89 -0.51
C VAL A 73 -6.50 6.43 0.14
N SER A 74 -6.64 6.66 1.44
CA SER A 74 -7.88 6.39 2.16
C SER A 74 -8.96 7.38 1.78
N SER A 75 -10.20 6.88 1.65
CA SER A 75 -11.34 7.70 1.26
C SER A 75 -11.61 8.80 2.29
N LEU A 76 -12.17 9.92 1.81
CA LEU A 76 -12.67 11.00 2.69
C LEU A 76 -14.08 10.71 3.22
N GLN A 77 -14.76 9.74 2.60
CA GLN A 77 -16.14 9.41 2.89
C GLN A 77 -16.30 7.89 2.94
N GLY A 78 -17.04 7.41 3.94
CA GLY A 78 -17.57 6.06 3.99
C GLY A 78 -19.02 6.03 3.51
N ILE A 79 -19.63 4.85 3.55
CA ILE A 79 -21.05 4.68 3.27
C ILE A 79 -21.86 4.62 4.56
N SER A 80 -23.11 5.02 4.48
CA SER A 80 -24.01 5.00 5.62
C SER A 80 -25.47 4.97 5.19
N TRP A 81 -26.37 4.75 6.16
CA TRP A 81 -27.81 4.79 5.91
C TRP A 81 -28.53 5.68 6.92
N PRO A 82 -29.53 6.45 6.46
CA PRO A 82 -30.34 7.27 7.35
C PRO A 82 -31.30 6.39 8.16
N ALA A 83 -31.63 6.85 9.35
CA ALA A 83 -32.76 6.39 10.13
C ALA A 83 -33.25 7.52 11.04
N LYS A 84 -34.38 7.36 11.71
CA LYS A 84 -34.95 8.40 12.58
C LYS A 84 -35.41 7.83 13.89
N LEU A 85 -35.01 8.47 14.99
CA LEU A 85 -35.58 8.21 16.31
C LEU A 85 -36.76 9.15 16.54
N VAL A 86 -37.86 8.60 17.05
CA VAL A 86 -39.08 9.35 17.38
C VAL A 86 -39.42 9.07 18.84
N SER A 87 -39.50 10.13 19.64
CA SER A 87 -39.95 10.07 21.03
C SER A 87 -41.46 10.27 21.10
N SER A 88 -42.10 9.63 22.08
CA SER A 88 -43.51 9.86 22.43
C SER A 88 -43.84 11.31 22.82
N SER A 89 -42.83 12.14 23.11
CA SER A 89 -42.97 13.58 23.30
C SER A 89 -43.19 14.37 22.01
N GLY A 90 -42.99 13.74 20.84
CA GLY A 90 -42.96 14.38 19.52
C GLY A 90 -41.56 14.87 19.11
N SER A 91 -40.57 14.82 20.01
CA SER A 91 -39.17 15.08 19.66
C SER A 91 -38.62 14.01 18.73
N THR A 92 -37.85 14.41 17.72
CA THR A 92 -37.20 13.49 16.78
C THR A 92 -35.69 13.73 16.74
N LEU A 93 -34.95 12.69 16.36
CA LEU A 93 -33.52 12.77 16.04
C LEU A 93 -33.25 11.99 14.76
N ASP A 94 -32.82 12.69 13.72
CA ASP A 94 -32.26 12.04 12.54
C ASP A 94 -30.91 11.44 12.90
N ILE A 95 -30.72 10.18 12.55
CA ILE A 95 -29.48 9.44 12.82
C ILE A 95 -28.96 8.82 11.54
N THR A 96 -27.69 8.47 11.61
CA THR A 96 -27.02 7.67 10.60
C THR A 96 -26.51 6.40 11.26
N TYR A 97 -26.70 5.27 10.60
CA TYR A 97 -26.15 3.99 11.05
C TYR A 97 -25.19 3.41 10.01
N PHE A 98 -24.28 2.56 10.49
CA PHE A 98 -23.25 1.88 9.68
C PHE A 98 -23.35 0.37 9.91
N THR A 99 -23.05 -0.43 8.89
CA THR A 99 -23.11 -1.90 8.96
C THR A 99 -21.76 -2.47 8.53
N GLY A 100 -21.26 -3.49 9.22
CA GLY A 100 -19.93 -4.05 8.92
C GLY A 100 -19.75 -4.71 7.57
N ASN A 101 -20.85 -5.11 6.94
CA ASN A 101 -20.84 -5.78 5.63
C ASN A 101 -21.26 -4.85 4.49
N ASP A 102 -21.40 -3.56 4.77
CA ASP A 102 -21.83 -2.55 3.80
C ASP A 102 -23.20 -2.82 3.14
N THR A 103 -24.11 -3.44 3.90
CA THR A 103 -25.48 -3.72 3.43
C THR A 103 -26.52 -3.03 4.29
N GLN A 104 -27.47 -2.38 3.62
CA GLN A 104 -28.63 -1.81 4.29
C GLN A 104 -29.44 -2.89 5.00
N TRP A 105 -30.01 -2.57 6.16
CA TRP A 105 -31.04 -3.40 6.75
C TRP A 105 -32.26 -3.50 5.83
N ASN A 106 -32.69 -4.73 5.52
CA ASN A 106 -33.69 -5.01 4.50
C ASN A 106 -35.16 -4.95 4.99
N PHE A 107 -35.42 -4.20 6.05
CA PHE A 107 -36.75 -4.09 6.64
C PHE A 107 -37.20 -2.64 6.84
N THR A 108 -38.51 -2.43 6.81
CA THR A 108 -39.15 -1.12 6.99
C THR A 108 -40.12 -1.16 8.16
N GLY A 109 -40.10 -0.14 9.01
CA GLY A 109 -41.06 -0.03 10.11
C GLY A 109 -40.62 0.93 11.21
N SER A 110 -41.43 0.94 12.28
CA SER A 110 -41.14 1.68 13.52
C SER A 110 -41.00 0.67 14.66
N PHE A 111 -39.83 0.64 15.29
CA PHE A 111 -39.43 -0.40 16.23
C PHE A 111 -39.10 0.21 17.61
N PRO A 112 -39.67 -0.26 18.72
CA PRO A 112 -39.33 0.23 20.06
C PRO A 112 -37.83 0.07 20.35
N VAL A 113 -37.22 1.11 20.90
CA VAL A 113 -35.80 1.12 21.28
C VAL A 113 -35.66 0.83 22.77
N HIS A 114 -34.87 -0.19 23.09
CA HIS A 114 -34.47 -0.52 24.45
C HIS A 114 -32.98 -0.25 24.62
N ILE A 115 -32.62 0.56 25.61
CA ILE A 115 -31.22 0.84 25.90
C ILE A 115 -30.66 -0.15 26.94
N SER A 116 -29.40 -0.53 26.77
CA SER A 116 -28.61 -1.30 27.74
C SER A 116 -27.37 -0.49 28.13
N GLU A 117 -27.17 -0.29 29.43
CA GLU A 117 -25.94 0.30 29.98
C GLU A 117 -24.75 -0.66 29.97
N HIS A 118 -24.99 -1.96 29.75
CA HIS A 118 -23.95 -2.98 29.70
C HIS A 118 -23.24 -2.99 28.36
N ASP A 119 -21.92 -3.18 28.43
CA ASP A 119 -21.08 -3.38 27.25
C ASP A 119 -21.41 -4.71 26.57
N ILE A 120 -21.88 -4.65 25.33
CA ILE A 120 -22.33 -5.84 24.61
C ILE A 120 -21.17 -6.82 24.32
N CYS A 121 -19.95 -6.31 24.21
CA CYS A 121 -18.75 -7.08 23.88
C CYS A 121 -18.21 -7.85 25.08
N GLN A 122 -18.46 -7.36 26.30
CA GLN A 122 -18.14 -8.07 27.55
C GLN A 122 -19.18 -9.11 27.96
N LEU A 123 -20.37 -9.08 27.34
CA LEU A 123 -21.42 -10.07 27.54
C LEU A 123 -21.16 -11.36 26.74
N ALA A 124 -20.47 -11.25 25.59
CA ALA A 124 -20.14 -12.37 24.71
C ALA A 124 -18.94 -13.22 25.19
N SER A 125 -18.04 -12.66 26.02
CA SER A 125 -16.76 -13.27 26.40
C SER A 125 -16.74 -13.97 27.79
N GLY A 126 -17.88 -14.07 28.50
CA GLY A 126 -17.91 -14.49 29.89
C GLY A 126 -18.36 -15.93 30.18
N SER A 127 -17.46 -16.74 30.72
CA SER A 127 -17.67 -18.04 31.38
C SER A 127 -18.42 -17.97 32.73
N ASP A 128 -19.12 -16.86 33.02
CA ASP A 128 -19.63 -16.55 34.36
C ASP A 128 -21.16 -16.63 34.43
N GLY A 129 -21.67 -17.57 35.23
CA GLY A 129 -23.08 -17.99 35.27
C GLY A 129 -24.10 -16.92 35.71
N VAL A 130 -23.64 -15.77 36.20
CA VAL A 130 -24.49 -14.63 36.57
C VAL A 130 -24.92 -13.81 35.33
N LYS A 131 -24.20 -13.92 34.21
CA LYS A 131 -24.35 -13.09 33.00
C LYS A 131 -25.44 -13.55 32.02
N ARG A 132 -26.12 -14.68 32.28
CA ARG A 132 -27.22 -15.21 31.43
C ARG A 132 -28.61 -14.59 31.69
N ASN A 133 -28.78 -13.79 32.75
CA ASN A 133 -30.11 -13.31 33.17
C ASN A 133 -30.65 -12.08 32.42
N LEU A 134 -29.87 -11.42 31.56
CA LEU A 134 -30.41 -10.47 30.56
C LEU A 134 -31.05 -11.20 29.35
N PHE A 135 -30.83 -12.52 29.25
CA PHE A 135 -31.10 -13.33 28.06
C PHE A 135 -31.92 -14.60 28.34
N GLN A 136 -32.46 -14.79 29.56
CA GLN A 136 -33.34 -15.93 29.83
C GLN A 136 -34.76 -15.73 29.26
N LYS A 137 -35.20 -16.74 28.48
CA LYS A 137 -36.53 -16.94 27.92
C LYS A 137 -37.68 -16.46 28.81
N ARG A 138 -38.44 -15.48 28.31
CA ARG A 138 -39.93 -15.49 28.22
C ARG A 138 -40.39 -14.27 27.41
N ASN A 139 -40.83 -14.54 26.18
CA ASN A 139 -41.38 -13.60 25.17
C ASN A 139 -40.35 -12.83 24.32
N TYR A 140 -40.11 -13.34 23.12
CA TYR A 140 -39.34 -12.71 22.05
C TYR A 140 -39.86 -11.30 21.74
N GLN A 141 -38.95 -10.32 21.66
CA GLN A 141 -39.24 -9.03 21.02
C GLN A 141 -38.41 -8.92 19.73
N SER A 142 -38.68 -9.81 18.78
CA SER A 142 -38.09 -9.75 17.43
C SER A 142 -38.48 -8.48 16.65
N ASN A 143 -39.34 -7.63 17.22
CA ASN A 143 -39.85 -6.39 16.64
C ASN A 143 -39.36 -5.14 17.40
N SER A 144 -38.21 -5.21 18.07
CA SER A 144 -37.60 -4.11 18.84
C SER A 144 -36.11 -3.98 18.52
N ILE A 145 -35.53 -2.82 18.80
CA ILE A 145 -34.10 -2.51 18.68
C ILE A 145 -33.45 -2.51 20.06
N LEU A 146 -32.30 -3.17 20.20
CA LEU A 146 -31.42 -2.99 21.35
C LEU A 146 -30.36 -1.93 21.03
N LEU A 147 -30.28 -0.86 21.81
CA LEU A 147 -29.20 0.12 21.77
C LEU A 147 -28.21 -0.20 22.90
N ALA A 148 -26.98 -0.60 22.58
CA ALA A 148 -25.99 -1.06 23.55
C ALA A 148 -24.60 -0.48 23.32
N LYS A 149 -23.83 -0.32 24.39
CA LYS A 149 -22.48 0.23 24.34
C LYS A 149 -21.51 -0.78 23.74
N ALA A 150 -20.57 -0.29 22.92
CA ALA A 150 -19.43 -1.07 22.44
C ALA A 150 -18.13 -0.32 22.74
N ASN A 151 -17.39 -0.73 23.79
CA ASN A 151 -16.10 -0.10 24.11
C ASN A 151 -14.89 -0.86 23.59
N ASP A 152 -15.06 -2.11 23.15
CA ASP A 152 -13.95 -3.00 22.85
C ASP A 152 -13.83 -3.26 21.35
N ASN A 153 -12.62 -3.15 20.83
CA ASN A 153 -12.28 -3.45 19.43
C ASN A 153 -12.26 -4.96 19.15
N ASN A 154 -12.47 -5.80 20.17
CA ASN A 154 -12.45 -7.26 20.08
C ASN A 154 -13.85 -7.91 20.06
N CYS A 155 -14.88 -7.14 19.71
CA CYS A 155 -16.24 -7.66 19.56
C CYS A 155 -16.38 -8.42 18.24
N SER A 156 -15.92 -9.68 18.20
CA SER A 156 -16.13 -10.48 16.99
C SER A 156 -17.61 -10.79 16.80
N GLN A 157 -18.12 -10.65 15.57
CA GLN A 157 -19.47 -11.08 15.20
C GLN A 157 -19.72 -12.53 15.63
N HIS A 158 -18.71 -13.40 15.50
CA HIS A 158 -18.75 -14.78 15.95
C HIS A 158 -19.00 -14.93 17.45
N SER A 159 -18.40 -14.09 18.31
CA SER A 159 -18.65 -14.10 19.76
C SER A 159 -20.09 -13.72 20.09
N LEU A 160 -20.67 -12.78 19.33
CA LEU A 160 -22.06 -12.39 19.46
C LEU A 160 -22.99 -13.51 18.95
N GLU A 161 -22.74 -14.11 17.79
CA GLU A 161 -23.58 -15.21 17.28
C GLU A 161 -23.50 -16.48 18.15
N SER A 162 -22.30 -16.82 18.62
CA SER A 162 -22.05 -18.00 19.48
C SER A 162 -22.64 -17.87 20.88
N ALA A 163 -22.93 -16.65 21.34
CA ALA A 163 -23.61 -16.40 22.61
C ALA A 163 -25.12 -16.78 22.60
N GLY A 164 -25.67 -17.16 21.43
CA GLY A 164 -26.71 -18.19 21.28
C GLY A 164 -28.11 -17.95 21.86
N ASP A 165 -28.43 -16.81 22.48
CA ASP A 165 -29.78 -16.58 23.04
C ASP A 165 -30.15 -15.07 23.17
N PHE A 166 -29.94 -14.25 22.13
CA PHE A 166 -30.34 -12.84 22.18
C PHE A 166 -31.86 -12.67 22.11
N LYS A 167 -32.42 -11.90 23.05
CA LYS A 167 -33.83 -11.47 23.04
C LYS A 167 -34.17 -10.58 21.82
N TYR A 168 -33.16 -9.94 21.23
CA TYR A 168 -33.26 -8.97 20.13
C TYR A 168 -32.57 -9.50 18.88
N ARG A 169 -33.21 -9.30 17.72
CA ARG A 169 -32.61 -9.57 16.40
C ARG A 169 -31.93 -8.34 15.80
N ASN A 170 -32.34 -7.15 16.19
CA ASN A 170 -31.83 -5.89 15.67
C ASN A 170 -31.07 -5.18 16.79
N ILE A 171 -29.78 -4.92 16.58
CA ILE A 171 -28.90 -4.36 17.60
C ILE A 171 -28.16 -3.16 16.98
N LEU A 172 -28.31 -2.01 17.64
CA LEU A 172 -27.53 -0.80 17.40
C LEU A 172 -26.46 -0.66 18.47
N MET A 173 -25.20 -0.71 18.06
CA MET A 173 -24.05 -0.53 18.93
C MET A 173 -23.61 0.94 18.89
N TYR A 174 -23.53 1.61 20.04
CA TYR A 174 -23.04 2.98 20.07
C TYR A 174 -21.58 3.05 20.51
N THR A 175 -20.79 3.80 19.74
CA THR A 175 -19.37 4.06 19.98
C THR A 175 -18.97 5.45 19.46
N ALA A 176 -17.77 5.92 19.81
CA ALA A 176 -17.23 7.19 19.33
C ALA A 176 -16.89 7.12 17.82
N ASP A 177 -16.31 6.00 17.40
CA ASP A 177 -15.81 5.75 16.04
C ASP A 177 -16.73 4.79 15.29
N ALA A 178 -18.03 5.09 15.27
CA ALA A 178 -19.06 4.20 14.75
C ALA A 178 -18.84 3.83 13.28
N GLU A 179 -18.39 4.79 12.49
CA GLU A 179 -18.06 4.70 11.08
C GLU A 179 -16.83 3.82 10.79
N ASN A 180 -15.92 3.66 11.77
CA ASN A 180 -14.71 2.85 11.63
C ASN A 180 -14.87 1.46 12.29
N TYR A 181 -16.08 1.12 12.74
CA TYR A 181 -16.30 -0.11 13.48
C TYR A 181 -16.38 -1.31 12.54
N ASN A 182 -15.28 -2.05 12.44
CA ASN A 182 -15.21 -3.25 11.62
C ASN A 182 -15.71 -4.48 12.40
N PHE A 183 -16.71 -5.18 11.85
CA PHE A 183 -17.25 -6.40 12.44
C PHE A 183 -16.43 -7.66 12.06
N THR A 184 -15.40 -7.53 11.21
CA THR A 184 -14.65 -8.66 10.62
C THR A 184 -13.24 -8.90 11.18
N ASP A 185 -12.69 -8.05 12.04
CA ASP A 185 -11.24 -8.09 12.40
C ASP A 185 -10.83 -9.11 13.48
N ASN A 186 -11.50 -10.26 13.58
CA ASN A 186 -10.92 -11.37 14.35
C ASN A 186 -11.26 -12.71 13.70
N TYR A 187 -10.22 -13.28 13.07
CA TYR A 187 -10.06 -14.60 12.44
C TYR A 187 -10.32 -14.72 10.94
N SER A 188 -9.20 -14.97 10.24
CA SER A 188 -9.03 -15.67 8.97
C SER A 188 -10.27 -15.77 8.06
N SER A 189 -10.11 -15.10 6.92
CA SER A 189 -10.94 -14.99 5.72
C SER A 189 -11.45 -16.30 5.07
N ASN A 190 -11.46 -17.44 5.75
CA ASN A 190 -11.87 -18.74 5.18
C ASN A 190 -13.00 -19.48 5.93
N LEU A 191 -13.60 -18.92 7.00
CA LEU A 191 -14.67 -19.61 7.74
C LEU A 191 -15.99 -18.81 7.90
N VAL A 192 -15.98 -17.50 7.74
CA VAL A 192 -17.17 -16.65 8.01
C VAL A 192 -18.21 -16.70 6.88
N SER A 193 -17.84 -17.09 5.66
CA SER A 193 -18.79 -17.23 4.55
C SER A 193 -19.66 -18.49 4.61
N ALA A 194 -19.43 -19.39 5.57
CA ALA A 194 -20.10 -20.70 5.63
C ALA A 194 -21.10 -20.88 6.79
N LEU A 195 -21.17 -19.94 7.75
CA LEU A 195 -22.03 -20.07 8.93
C LEU A 195 -22.89 -18.81 9.15
N ALA A 196 -24.06 -18.83 8.51
CA ALA A 196 -25.31 -18.11 8.84
C ALA A 196 -25.32 -16.55 8.93
N PRO A 197 -25.45 -15.84 7.80
CA PRO A 197 -25.83 -14.41 7.78
C PRO A 197 -27.24 -14.09 8.30
N ASP A 198 -28.04 -15.09 8.73
CA ASP A 198 -29.49 -14.94 8.93
C ASP A 198 -29.95 -14.76 10.39
N THR A 199 -29.04 -14.50 11.35
CA THR A 199 -29.40 -14.55 12.78
C THR A 199 -29.53 -13.19 13.47
N LEU A 200 -28.71 -12.19 13.12
CA LEU A 200 -28.67 -10.87 13.77
C LEU A 200 -28.44 -9.74 12.75
N ASN A 201 -29.22 -8.67 12.88
CA ASN A 201 -28.99 -7.39 12.20
C ASN A 201 -28.16 -6.50 13.13
N LEU A 202 -26.89 -6.32 12.81
CA LEU A 202 -25.94 -5.49 13.55
C LEU A 202 -25.65 -4.20 12.79
N ALA A 203 -25.64 -3.09 13.51
CA ALA A 203 -25.18 -1.80 13.00
C ALA A 203 -24.61 -0.96 14.14
N THR A 204 -23.78 0.03 13.80
CA THR A 204 -23.25 1.00 14.73
C THR A 204 -23.87 2.38 14.53
N VAL A 205 -23.88 3.18 15.60
CA VAL A 205 -24.30 4.59 15.60
C VAL A 205 -23.37 5.42 16.47
N LYS A 206 -23.25 6.72 16.19
CA LYS A 206 -22.43 7.62 17.01
C LYS A 206 -22.97 7.68 18.45
N LYS A 207 -22.07 7.83 19.43
CA LYS A 207 -22.38 7.94 20.86
C LYS A 207 -23.44 9.00 21.22
N VAL A 208 -23.57 10.07 20.44
CA VAL A 208 -24.60 11.11 20.62
C VAL A 208 -26.03 10.53 20.61
N VAL A 209 -26.25 9.43 19.87
CA VAL A 209 -27.52 8.74 19.80
C VAL A 209 -27.92 8.17 21.16
N SER A 210 -26.99 7.56 21.90
CA SER A 210 -27.29 7.03 23.24
C SER A 210 -27.64 8.15 24.21
N SER A 211 -26.90 9.26 24.19
CA SER A 211 -27.16 10.40 25.07
C SER A 211 -28.54 11.03 24.82
N TRP A 212 -29.00 11.08 23.58
CA TRP A 212 -30.35 11.56 23.26
C TRP A 212 -31.44 10.59 23.74
N VAL A 213 -31.26 9.29 23.50
CA VAL A 213 -32.20 8.25 23.93
C VAL A 213 -32.31 8.21 25.46
N GLU A 214 -31.19 8.22 26.19
CA GLU A 214 -31.15 8.26 27.66
C GLU A 214 -31.93 9.46 28.21
N LYS A 215 -31.77 10.63 27.60
CA LYS A 215 -32.48 11.85 28.00
C LYS A 215 -34.00 11.70 27.84
N GLU A 216 -34.47 11.19 26.71
CA GLU A 216 -35.92 10.98 26.49
C GLU A 216 -36.51 9.95 27.46
N LEU A 217 -35.78 8.85 27.71
CA LEU A 217 -36.20 7.83 28.66
C LEU A 217 -36.26 8.36 30.11
N LEU A 218 -35.31 9.20 30.51
CA LEU A 218 -35.32 9.87 31.83
C LEU A 218 -36.52 10.80 32.02
N LEU A 219 -37.05 11.36 30.92
CA LEU A 219 -38.28 12.17 30.93
C LEU A 219 -39.56 11.31 30.95
N GLY A 220 -39.45 9.98 30.97
CA GLY A 220 -40.57 9.05 30.96
C GLY A 220 -41.18 8.81 29.58
N ASN A 221 -40.51 9.27 28.52
CA ASN A 221 -40.95 9.05 27.14
C ASN A 221 -40.47 7.68 26.65
N PHE A 222 -41.21 7.06 25.73
CA PHE A 222 -40.71 5.91 24.97
C PHE A 222 -40.18 6.36 23.60
N VAL A 223 -39.18 5.64 23.08
CA VAL A 223 -38.51 5.95 21.81
C VAL A 223 -38.70 4.81 20.83
N THR A 224 -38.97 5.14 19.56
CA THR A 224 -38.97 4.19 18.44
C THR A 224 -37.92 4.58 17.40
N LEU A 225 -37.38 3.59 16.70
CA LEU A 225 -36.54 3.76 15.51
C LEU A 225 -37.41 3.53 14.27
N GLU A 226 -37.51 4.55 13.44
CA GLU A 226 -38.07 4.48 12.10
C GLU A 226 -36.93 4.21 11.10
N ILE A 227 -37.10 3.16 10.31
CA ILE A 227 -36.16 2.76 9.26
C ILE A 227 -36.94 2.31 8.02
N SER A 228 -36.36 2.53 6.85
CA SER A 228 -36.92 2.10 5.58
C SER A 228 -35.88 1.41 4.70
N ALA A 229 -36.21 0.23 4.19
CA ALA A 229 -35.43 -0.48 3.18
C ALA A 229 -35.48 0.21 1.79
N ALA A 230 -36.28 1.27 1.65
CA ALA A 230 -36.31 2.13 0.46
C ALA A 230 -35.42 3.37 0.62
N ASP A 231 -34.82 3.59 1.80
CA ASP A 231 -33.90 4.71 2.00
C ASP A 231 -32.64 4.50 1.16
N GLU A 232 -32.10 5.59 0.61
CA GLU A 232 -30.89 5.54 -0.20
C GLU A 232 -29.63 5.62 0.67
N MET A 233 -28.60 4.89 0.22
CA MET A 233 -27.26 5.00 0.78
C MET A 233 -26.76 6.45 0.69
N SER A 234 -26.15 6.92 1.78
CA SER A 234 -25.65 8.29 1.89
C SER A 234 -24.15 8.30 2.19
N PRO A 235 -23.36 9.16 1.52
CA PRO A 235 -21.95 9.33 1.85
C PRO A 235 -21.81 9.96 3.25
N TYR A 236 -20.87 9.45 4.04
CA TYR A 236 -20.59 9.96 5.38
C TYR A 236 -19.13 10.42 5.48
N PRO A 237 -18.84 11.68 5.82
CA PRO A 237 -17.47 12.14 6.01
C PRO A 237 -16.76 11.35 7.10
N LEU A 238 -15.57 10.81 6.79
CA LEU A 238 -14.75 10.13 7.80
C LEU A 238 -13.98 11.17 8.62
N GLU A 239 -14.08 11.07 9.94
CA GLU A 239 -13.39 11.95 10.89
C GLU A 239 -12.01 11.39 11.32
N SER A 240 -11.61 10.22 10.78
CA SER A 240 -10.34 9.60 11.11
C SER A 240 -9.17 10.45 10.59
N LEU A 241 -8.07 10.48 11.36
CA LEU A 241 -6.87 11.24 10.97
C LEU A 241 -6.25 10.76 9.65
N GLY A 242 -6.54 9.52 9.24
CA GLY A 242 -6.07 8.91 8.00
C GLY A 242 -6.95 9.20 6.78
N ALA A 243 -8.14 9.79 6.95
CA ALA A 243 -9.01 10.13 5.84
C ALA A 243 -8.31 11.08 4.85
N GLY A 244 -8.30 10.71 3.57
CA GLY A 244 -7.60 11.47 2.53
C GLY A 244 -6.08 11.45 2.63
N LYS A 245 -5.49 10.53 3.42
CA LYS A 245 -4.04 10.32 3.54
C LYS A 245 -3.62 9.00 2.87
N ILE A 246 -2.31 8.80 2.69
CA ILE A 246 -1.82 7.51 2.18
C ILE A 246 -2.22 6.39 3.14
N SER A 247 -2.78 5.30 2.60
CA SER A 247 -3.15 4.12 3.36
C SER A 247 -1.90 3.40 3.87
N ALA A 248 -1.88 2.95 5.13
CA ALA A 248 -0.70 2.31 5.72
C ALA A 248 -0.24 1.05 4.98
N PHE A 249 -1.18 0.27 4.44
CA PHE A 249 -0.86 -0.92 3.65
C PHE A 249 -0.22 -0.58 2.30
N SER A 250 -0.29 0.66 1.81
CA SER A 250 0.28 1.01 0.51
C SER A 250 1.79 0.78 0.54
N SER A 251 2.29 -0.11 -0.32
CA SER A 251 3.73 -0.41 -0.44
C SER A 251 4.57 0.84 -0.68
N TRP A 252 5.76 0.86 -0.09
CA TRP A 252 6.70 1.96 -0.19
C TRP A 252 7.82 1.63 -1.18
N GLY A 253 8.24 2.65 -1.91
CA GLY A 253 9.48 2.64 -2.64
C GLY A 253 10.70 3.06 -1.80
N PRO A 254 11.81 3.42 -2.47
CA PRO A 254 12.00 3.37 -3.91
C PRO A 254 12.16 1.92 -4.38
N THR A 255 12.45 1.70 -5.66
CA THR A 255 12.93 0.37 -6.09
C THR A 255 14.31 0.08 -5.50
N PHE A 256 14.76 -1.18 -5.53
CA PHE A 256 16.14 -1.55 -5.18
C PHE A 256 17.19 -0.88 -6.08
N THR A 257 16.78 -0.38 -7.24
CA THR A 257 17.61 0.44 -8.15
C THR A 257 17.44 1.94 -7.92
N ASN A 258 16.81 2.34 -6.82
CA ASN A 258 16.53 3.72 -6.41
C ASN A 258 15.59 4.50 -7.35
N ASP A 259 14.80 3.81 -8.18
CA ASP A 259 13.81 4.45 -9.04
C ASP A 259 12.53 4.81 -8.26
N PHE A 260 11.74 5.73 -8.82
CA PHE A 260 10.48 6.18 -8.22
C PHE A 260 9.46 5.06 -8.09
N TYR A 261 8.93 4.91 -6.88
CA TYR A 261 7.83 3.98 -6.59
C TYR A 261 7.05 4.43 -5.35
N PRO A 262 5.70 4.38 -5.36
CA PRO A 262 4.87 4.33 -6.56
C PRO A 262 5.04 5.61 -7.41
N VAL A 263 4.54 5.61 -8.64
CA VAL A 263 4.58 6.81 -9.51
C VAL A 263 3.55 7.85 -9.05
N ILE A 264 2.33 7.43 -8.69
CA ILE A 264 1.21 8.30 -8.29
C ILE A 264 0.34 7.57 -7.26
N SER A 265 -0.57 8.29 -6.58
CA SER A 265 -1.55 7.69 -5.67
C SER A 265 -2.99 8.00 -6.08
N ALA A 266 -3.91 7.10 -5.77
CA ALA A 266 -5.35 7.27 -6.00
C ALA A 266 -6.19 6.61 -4.89
N PRO A 267 -7.49 6.94 -4.77
CA PRO A 267 -8.37 6.30 -3.80
C PRO A 267 -8.30 4.77 -3.90
N GLY A 268 -7.99 4.11 -2.79
CA GLY A 268 -7.80 2.66 -2.72
C GLY A 268 -8.18 2.02 -1.39
N ALA A 269 -8.51 2.82 -0.37
CA ALA A 269 -9.08 2.34 0.88
C ALA A 269 -10.51 2.83 1.07
N ASP A 270 -11.34 1.97 1.65
CA ASP A 270 -12.77 2.11 1.86
C ASP A 270 -13.52 2.36 0.56
N ILE A 271 -13.09 1.69 -0.52
CA ILE A 271 -13.68 1.84 -1.84
C ILE A 271 -14.91 0.95 -1.96
N PHE A 272 -16.07 1.59 -1.90
CA PHE A 272 -17.34 0.93 -2.13
C PHE A 272 -17.53 0.57 -3.61
N GLY A 273 -17.77 -0.71 -3.91
CA GLY A 273 -17.94 -1.17 -5.27
C GLY A 273 -18.67 -2.51 -5.39
N GLN A 274 -18.85 -2.94 -6.64
CA GLN A 274 -19.52 -4.20 -6.97
C GLN A 274 -18.52 -5.37 -6.88
N GLY A 275 -18.77 -6.30 -5.95
CA GLY A 275 -18.13 -7.62 -5.90
C GLY A 275 -18.95 -8.69 -6.64
N LEU A 276 -18.50 -9.95 -6.56
CA LEU A 276 -19.26 -11.09 -7.09
C LEU A 276 -20.50 -11.30 -6.21
N ASN A 277 -21.68 -10.91 -6.72
CA ASN A 277 -23.01 -11.05 -6.09
C ASN A 277 -23.36 -10.09 -4.94
N GLN A 278 -22.47 -9.19 -4.54
CA GLN A 278 -22.75 -8.20 -3.49
C GLN A 278 -21.95 -6.92 -3.70
N THR A 279 -22.46 -5.80 -3.22
CA THR A 279 -21.67 -4.59 -3.03
C THR A 279 -20.94 -4.64 -1.69
N ARG A 280 -19.73 -4.10 -1.63
CA ARG A 280 -18.96 -3.95 -0.39
C ARG A 280 -17.84 -2.94 -0.57
N SER A 281 -17.35 -2.38 0.53
CA SER A 281 -16.10 -1.63 0.57
C SER A 281 -14.92 -2.59 0.61
N MET A 282 -13.84 -2.21 -0.07
CA MET A 282 -12.61 -2.97 -0.10
C MET A 282 -11.40 -2.05 -0.01
N ASN A 283 -10.31 -2.61 0.52
CA ASN A 283 -9.02 -1.96 0.66
C ASN A 283 -8.00 -2.61 -0.27
N GLY A 284 -7.19 -1.79 -0.94
CA GLY A 284 -6.06 -2.24 -1.73
C GLY A 284 -5.69 -1.28 -2.86
N THR A 285 -4.40 -1.22 -3.16
CA THR A 285 -3.88 -0.55 -4.37
C THR A 285 -4.48 -1.15 -5.66
N SER A 286 -5.00 -2.38 -5.58
CA SER A 286 -5.81 -3.03 -6.62
C SER A 286 -7.06 -2.25 -7.02
N LEU A 287 -7.57 -1.35 -6.17
CA LEU A 287 -8.70 -0.46 -6.46
C LEU A 287 -8.24 0.91 -6.96
N SER A 288 -7.05 1.36 -6.55
CA SER A 288 -6.40 2.58 -7.05
C SER A 288 -6.01 2.48 -8.53
N ALA A 289 -5.51 1.33 -8.97
CA ALA A 289 -5.11 1.10 -10.37
C ALA A 289 -6.27 1.30 -11.37
N PRO A 290 -7.45 0.66 -11.23
CA PRO A 290 -8.57 0.91 -12.12
C PRO A 290 -9.14 2.33 -11.99
N TYR A 291 -9.00 2.99 -10.84
CA TYR A 291 -9.37 4.41 -10.70
C TYR A 291 -8.55 5.30 -11.65
N ILE A 292 -7.22 5.15 -11.65
CA ILE A 292 -6.34 5.87 -12.58
C ILE A 292 -6.66 5.51 -14.03
N ALA A 293 -6.92 4.23 -14.34
CA ALA A 293 -7.32 3.82 -15.69
C ALA A 293 -8.60 4.54 -16.16
N GLY A 294 -9.59 4.71 -15.28
CA GLY A 294 -10.78 5.50 -15.57
C GLY A 294 -10.49 6.98 -15.83
N VAL A 295 -9.60 7.60 -15.03
CA VAL A 295 -9.16 8.99 -15.24
C VAL A 295 -8.45 9.15 -16.59
N ILE A 296 -7.56 8.21 -16.95
CA ILE A 296 -6.88 8.22 -18.25
C ILE A 296 -7.88 8.00 -19.40
N ALA A 297 -8.88 7.14 -19.22
CA ALA A 297 -9.92 6.91 -20.24
C ALA A 297 -10.72 8.19 -20.52
N LEU A 298 -11.08 8.94 -19.47
CA LEU A 298 -11.72 10.24 -19.61
C LEU A 298 -10.82 11.24 -20.35
N TYR A 299 -9.54 11.30 -20.00
CA TYR A 299 -8.59 12.16 -20.71
C TYR A 299 -8.44 11.80 -22.19
N LYS A 300 -8.28 10.51 -22.52
CA LYS A 300 -8.18 10.04 -23.92
C LYS A 300 -9.47 10.27 -24.71
N SER A 301 -10.64 10.38 -24.07
CA SER A 301 -11.88 10.77 -24.76
C SER A 301 -11.81 12.19 -25.36
N VAL A 302 -10.99 13.07 -24.77
CA VAL A 302 -10.74 14.44 -25.24
C VAL A 302 -9.45 14.49 -26.09
N PHE A 303 -8.42 13.75 -25.69
CA PHE A 303 -7.11 13.70 -26.34
C PHE A 303 -6.79 12.28 -26.85
N PRO A 304 -7.45 11.80 -27.92
CA PRO A 304 -7.40 10.40 -28.35
C PRO A 304 -6.01 9.92 -28.81
N TYR A 305 -5.14 10.85 -29.21
CA TYR A 305 -3.79 10.54 -29.70
C TYR A 305 -2.68 10.77 -28.66
N ALA A 306 -3.04 11.06 -27.40
CA ALA A 306 -2.06 11.24 -26.35
C ALA A 306 -1.24 9.95 -26.15
N THR A 307 0.08 10.11 -26.21
CA THR A 307 1.04 9.02 -26.02
C THR A 307 1.12 8.60 -24.54
N PRO A 308 1.58 7.37 -24.23
CA PRO A 308 1.80 6.95 -22.85
C PRO A 308 2.72 7.88 -22.05
N GLU A 309 3.74 8.45 -22.71
CA GLU A 309 4.63 9.43 -22.10
C GLU A 309 3.91 10.73 -21.74
N GLU A 310 3.13 11.32 -22.66
CA GLU A 310 2.37 12.54 -22.38
C GLU A 310 1.36 12.33 -21.25
N ILE A 311 0.69 11.17 -21.22
CA ILE A 311 -0.23 10.79 -20.16
C ILE A 311 0.49 10.71 -18.82
N ARG A 312 1.61 9.97 -18.75
CA ARG A 312 2.40 9.83 -17.52
C ARG A 312 2.92 11.19 -17.03
N ASN A 313 3.50 11.98 -17.93
CA ASN A 313 4.07 13.28 -17.59
C ASN A 313 3.02 14.23 -17.05
N LYS A 314 1.85 14.30 -17.70
CA LYS A 314 0.76 15.17 -17.26
C LYS A 314 0.09 14.65 -15.98
N LEU A 315 -0.05 13.34 -15.77
CA LEU A 315 -0.56 12.76 -14.51
C LEU A 315 0.35 13.10 -13.33
N VAL A 316 1.66 12.90 -13.49
CA VAL A 316 2.66 13.21 -12.45
C VAL A 316 2.68 14.71 -12.18
N ALA A 317 2.73 15.53 -13.23
CA ALA A 317 2.88 16.97 -13.10
C ALA A 317 1.68 17.67 -12.44
N THR A 318 0.49 17.07 -12.50
CA THR A 318 -0.76 17.68 -12.01
C THR A 318 -1.22 17.11 -10.66
N ALA A 319 -0.52 16.10 -10.13
CA ALA A 319 -0.89 15.44 -8.89
C ALA A 319 -0.82 16.38 -7.66
N SER A 320 -1.79 16.21 -6.76
CA SER A 320 -1.92 16.96 -5.52
C SER A 320 -1.06 16.34 -4.42
N THR A 321 -0.24 17.14 -3.76
CA THR A 321 0.57 16.66 -2.62
C THR A 321 -0.31 16.30 -1.44
N LEU A 322 -0.04 15.15 -0.83
CA LEU A 322 -0.63 14.72 0.43
C LEU A 322 0.28 15.07 1.61
N SER A 323 -0.32 15.51 2.72
CA SER A 323 0.40 15.73 3.97
C SER A 323 0.82 14.42 4.62
N LEU A 324 1.88 14.48 5.42
CA LEU A 324 2.36 13.38 6.22
C LEU A 324 1.30 12.90 7.21
N TYR A 325 1.13 11.59 7.27
CA TYR A 325 0.28 10.91 8.22
C TYR A 325 0.87 9.55 8.57
N ASN A 326 0.83 9.19 9.85
CA ASN A 326 0.99 7.83 10.29
C ASN A 326 -0.12 7.40 11.26
N GLU A 327 -0.45 6.12 11.25
CA GLU A 327 -1.54 5.54 12.06
C GLU A 327 -1.23 5.54 13.57
N VAL A 328 0.02 5.80 13.95
CA VAL A 328 0.45 5.93 15.36
C VAL A 328 0.16 7.34 15.94
N GLY A 329 -0.56 8.18 15.19
CA GLY A 329 -1.09 9.47 15.69
C GLY A 329 -0.17 10.66 15.49
N LYS A 330 0.85 10.56 14.62
CA LYS A 330 1.59 11.74 14.14
C LYS A 330 1.00 12.16 12.79
N SER A 331 0.23 13.25 12.81
CA SER A 331 -0.23 13.95 11.61
C SER A 331 0.46 15.31 11.57
N GLU A 332 1.17 15.59 10.48
CA GLU A 332 1.77 16.90 10.25
C GLU A 332 1.16 17.50 8.99
N GLU A 333 0.07 18.25 9.14
CA GLU A 333 -0.68 18.80 8.01
C GLU A 333 0.16 19.65 7.05
N LYS A 334 1.23 20.27 7.57
CA LYS A 334 2.10 21.18 6.81
C LYS A 334 3.33 20.52 6.20
N LEU A 335 3.65 19.29 6.60
CA LEU A 335 4.78 18.55 6.03
C LEU A 335 4.23 17.61 4.96
N ALA A 336 4.80 17.64 3.75
CA ALA A 336 4.41 16.69 2.72
C ALA A 336 4.86 15.26 3.10
N ALA A 337 4.02 14.26 2.84
CA ALA A 337 4.41 12.87 2.98
C ALA A 337 5.62 12.57 2.08
N PRO A 338 6.52 11.65 2.46
CA PRO A 338 7.69 11.36 1.64
C PRO A 338 7.25 10.77 0.28
N LEU A 339 7.94 11.14 -0.79
CA LEU A 339 7.50 10.78 -2.15
C LEU A 339 7.68 9.30 -2.47
N ASN A 340 8.55 8.58 -1.76
CA ASN A 340 8.63 7.13 -1.85
C ASN A 340 7.44 6.41 -1.18
N GLN A 341 6.52 7.17 -0.55
CA GLN A 341 5.23 6.67 -0.09
C GLN A 341 4.09 7.13 -1.02
N GLN A 342 4.02 8.44 -1.32
CA GLN A 342 2.89 9.02 -2.07
C GLN A 342 3.09 9.09 -3.60
N GLY A 343 4.30 8.82 -4.10
CA GLY A 343 4.69 9.12 -5.47
C GLY A 343 4.59 10.62 -5.78
N ALA A 344 4.04 10.95 -6.94
CA ALA A 344 3.68 12.32 -7.31
C ALA A 344 2.56 12.93 -6.44
N GLY A 345 1.85 12.12 -5.67
CA GLY A 345 0.72 12.51 -4.83
C GLY A 345 -0.61 11.97 -5.34
N LEU A 346 -1.71 12.47 -4.79
CA LEU A 346 -3.07 12.10 -5.19
C LEU A 346 -3.38 12.63 -6.59
N VAL A 347 -3.88 11.77 -7.46
CA VAL A 347 -4.36 12.15 -8.80
C VAL A 347 -5.33 13.33 -8.74
N ASN A 348 -5.12 14.31 -9.61
CA ASN A 348 -6.02 15.44 -9.79
C ASN A 348 -6.60 15.40 -11.20
N ALA A 349 -7.74 14.73 -11.35
CA ALA A 349 -8.37 14.51 -12.65
C ALA A 349 -8.74 15.82 -13.37
N LEU A 350 -9.12 16.86 -12.63
CA LEU A 350 -9.50 18.15 -13.20
C LEU A 350 -8.28 18.86 -13.79
N SER A 351 -7.22 19.06 -12.99
CA SER A 351 -5.97 19.66 -13.48
C SER A 351 -5.33 18.83 -14.59
N PHE A 352 -5.44 17.50 -14.52
CA PHE A 352 -4.96 16.58 -15.55
C PHE A 352 -5.66 16.78 -16.90
N VAL A 353 -6.94 17.17 -16.93
CA VAL A 353 -7.66 17.44 -18.18
C VAL A 353 -7.53 18.90 -18.61
N ASP A 354 -7.69 19.84 -17.68
CA ASP A 354 -7.89 21.25 -17.99
C ASP A 354 -6.60 22.02 -18.28
N TYR A 355 -5.47 21.60 -17.69
CA TYR A 355 -4.23 22.38 -17.81
C TYR A 355 -3.70 22.38 -19.23
N SER A 356 -3.34 23.57 -19.70
CA SER A 356 -2.72 23.82 -20.99
C SER A 356 -1.18 23.80 -20.93
N SER A 357 -0.60 24.13 -19.78
CA SER A 357 0.84 23.99 -19.52
C SER A 357 1.19 22.52 -19.27
N THR A 358 2.36 22.08 -19.74
CA THR A 358 2.83 20.70 -19.53
C THR A 358 4.32 20.64 -19.24
N ILE A 359 4.74 19.57 -18.57
CA ILE A 359 6.14 19.18 -18.45
C ILE A 359 6.44 18.15 -19.53
N THR A 360 7.33 18.48 -20.47
CA THR A 360 7.66 17.59 -21.61
C THR A 360 8.98 16.85 -21.42
N SER A 361 9.78 17.22 -20.41
CA SER A 361 10.91 16.42 -19.94
C SER A 361 10.43 15.26 -19.05
N ASN A 362 11.35 14.40 -18.60
CA ASN A 362 11.02 13.39 -17.60
C ASN A 362 10.43 14.07 -16.35
N PRO A 363 9.20 13.69 -15.92
CA PRO A 363 8.50 14.34 -14.80
C PRO A 363 9.00 13.84 -13.44
N LEU A 364 9.80 12.78 -13.39
CA LEU A 364 10.34 12.15 -12.18
C LEU A 364 11.86 12.27 -12.16
N LEU A 365 12.41 13.09 -11.27
CA LEU A 365 13.84 13.35 -11.16
C LEU A 365 14.47 12.34 -10.18
N VAL A 366 15.05 11.27 -10.71
CA VAL A 366 15.75 10.24 -9.92
C VAL A 366 17.18 10.71 -9.67
N LEU A 367 17.49 11.07 -8.42
CA LEU A 367 18.84 11.52 -8.03
C LEU A 367 19.78 10.36 -7.76
N ASN A 368 19.23 9.16 -7.54
CA ASN A 368 19.95 7.95 -7.16
C ASN A 368 20.67 8.09 -5.80
N ASP A 369 21.48 7.09 -5.47
CA ASP A 369 22.31 7.04 -4.28
C ASP A 369 23.62 7.83 -4.41
N THR A 370 24.50 7.79 -3.39
CA THR A 370 25.77 8.54 -3.42
C THR A 370 26.76 8.01 -4.45
N ASP A 371 26.69 6.73 -4.81
CA ASP A 371 27.59 6.12 -5.80
C ASP A 371 27.26 6.57 -7.22
N ASN A 372 25.98 6.82 -7.49
CA ASN A 372 25.46 7.12 -8.82
C ASN A 372 24.74 8.48 -8.89
N ARG A 373 25.06 9.40 -7.98
CA ARG A 373 24.33 10.66 -7.80
C ARG A 373 24.23 11.48 -9.09
N VAL A 374 23.00 11.83 -9.46
CA VAL A 374 22.70 12.81 -10.52
C VAL A 374 22.11 14.05 -9.88
N SER A 375 22.90 15.13 -9.80
CA SER A 375 22.47 16.38 -9.17
C SER A 375 21.77 17.34 -10.13
N GLU A 376 22.22 17.39 -11.40
CA GLU A 376 21.65 18.29 -12.42
C GLU A 376 20.59 17.57 -13.26
N HIS A 377 19.39 18.17 -13.30
CA HIS A 377 18.24 17.66 -14.06
C HIS A 377 17.67 18.73 -14.97
N LEU A 378 17.10 18.31 -16.10
CA LEU A 378 16.43 19.23 -17.03
C LEU A 378 14.91 19.17 -16.83
N VAL A 379 14.30 20.33 -16.57
CA VAL A 379 12.85 20.52 -16.57
C VAL A 379 12.45 21.34 -17.78
N THR A 380 11.65 20.77 -18.67
CA THR A 380 11.12 21.46 -19.86
C THR A 380 9.65 21.81 -19.64
N VAL A 381 9.34 23.11 -19.62
CA VAL A 381 7.98 23.63 -19.49
C VAL A 381 7.48 24.05 -20.86
N TYR A 382 6.29 23.60 -21.25
CA TYR A 382 5.65 23.94 -22.53
C TYR A 382 4.31 24.66 -22.27
N ASN A 383 4.08 25.76 -22.97
CA ASN A 383 2.81 26.48 -22.98
C ASN A 383 1.94 26.00 -24.16
N GLY A 384 1.00 25.09 -23.89
CA GLY A 384 0.02 24.63 -24.87
C GLY A 384 -1.24 25.51 -24.98
N GLY A 385 -1.27 26.64 -24.28
CA GLY A 385 -2.39 27.58 -24.26
C GLY A 385 -2.44 28.52 -25.47
N CYS A 386 -3.36 29.47 -25.43
CA CYS A 386 -3.56 30.49 -26.48
C CYS A 386 -3.08 31.89 -26.08
N GLU A 387 -2.55 32.05 -24.87
CA GLU A 387 -2.05 33.32 -24.34
C GLU A 387 -0.62 33.15 -23.79
N ASP A 388 0.09 34.26 -23.63
CA ASP A 388 1.40 34.29 -22.99
C ASP A 388 1.27 33.93 -21.50
N VAL A 389 2.12 33.03 -21.01
CA VAL A 389 2.12 32.62 -19.60
C VAL A 389 3.48 32.92 -18.98
N MET A 390 3.47 33.66 -17.88
CA MET A 390 4.65 33.86 -17.03
C MET A 390 4.72 32.73 -16.00
N TYR A 391 5.83 32.01 -16.00
CA TYR A 391 6.10 30.93 -15.05
C TYR A 391 7.10 31.37 -13.98
N VAL A 392 6.85 30.96 -12.74
CA VAL A 392 7.72 31.16 -11.59
C VAL A 392 8.00 29.81 -10.93
N LEU A 393 9.28 29.54 -10.67
CA LEU A 393 9.72 28.32 -10.01
C LEU A 393 9.84 28.51 -8.50
N SER A 394 9.36 27.52 -7.75
CA SER A 394 9.56 27.39 -6.31
C SER A 394 9.80 25.93 -5.94
N HIS A 395 10.02 25.67 -4.65
CA HIS A 395 10.35 24.36 -4.11
C HIS A 395 9.38 24.00 -2.99
N GLU A 396 8.97 22.74 -2.96
CA GLU A 396 8.16 22.13 -1.92
C GLU A 396 8.90 20.91 -1.38
N GLY A 397 9.45 20.99 -0.17
CA GLY A 397 10.09 19.86 0.50
C GLY A 397 9.10 18.84 1.04
N ALA A 398 9.54 17.59 1.16
CA ALA A 398 8.81 16.53 1.83
C ALA A 398 9.62 15.96 3.00
N ALA A 399 8.96 15.17 3.85
CA ALA A 399 9.64 14.50 4.95
C ALA A 399 10.84 13.69 4.44
N THR A 400 11.99 13.87 5.08
CA THR A 400 13.20 13.10 4.82
C THR A 400 13.21 11.89 5.74
N ILE A 401 13.30 10.69 5.18
CA ILE A 401 13.14 9.42 5.89
C ILE A 401 14.50 8.82 6.23
N LYS A 402 14.67 8.32 7.46
CA LYS A 402 15.81 7.45 7.78
C LYS A 402 15.55 6.09 7.15
N ALA A 403 16.29 5.72 6.11
CA ALA A 403 15.86 4.62 5.25
C ALA A 403 16.34 3.24 5.71
N ARG A 404 17.43 3.18 6.50
CA ARG A 404 17.89 1.93 7.11
C ARG A 404 18.22 2.08 8.59
N ASN A 405 18.31 0.95 9.26
CA ASN A 405 18.87 0.84 10.58
C ASN A 405 20.41 0.76 10.46
N LYS A 406 21.13 1.57 11.24
CA LYS A 406 22.60 1.61 11.19
C LYS A 406 23.25 0.44 11.90
N GLU A 407 22.57 -0.14 12.89
CA GLU A 407 23.06 -1.26 13.69
C GLU A 407 23.05 -2.57 12.91
N ASP A 408 21.98 -2.87 12.17
CA ASP A 408 21.82 -4.13 11.41
C ASP A 408 21.88 -3.97 9.88
N GLY A 409 21.86 -2.75 9.36
CA GLY A 409 21.96 -2.47 7.92
C GLY A 409 20.68 -2.66 7.12
N PHE A 410 19.56 -3.08 7.75
CA PHE A 410 18.32 -3.38 7.04
C PHE A 410 17.46 -2.13 6.81
N PRO A 411 16.65 -2.09 5.74
CA PRO A 411 15.63 -1.05 5.56
C PRO A 411 14.68 -0.96 6.76
N GLN A 412 14.24 0.26 7.07
CA GLN A 412 13.28 0.49 8.14
C GLN A 412 11.88 -0.03 7.78
N VAL A 413 11.19 -0.60 8.77
CA VAL A 413 9.78 -1.01 8.70
C VAL A 413 8.84 0.19 8.90
N TYR A 414 7.54 -0.04 8.72
CA TYR A 414 6.52 1.00 8.93
C TYR A 414 6.36 1.37 10.43
N TYR A 415 6.27 2.64 10.84
CA TYR A 415 6.54 3.87 10.11
C TYR A 415 7.97 4.35 10.46
N PRO A 416 8.85 4.62 9.47
CA PRO A 416 10.23 4.98 9.74
C PRO A 416 10.34 6.37 10.38
N GLU A 417 11.42 6.60 11.13
CA GLU A 417 11.74 7.93 11.63
C GLU A 417 11.98 8.92 10.47
N TYR A 418 11.57 10.17 10.67
CA TYR A 418 11.69 11.22 9.66
C TYR A 418 12.20 12.54 10.27
N ASP A 419 12.67 13.40 9.39
CA ASP A 419 13.10 14.78 9.65
C ASP A 419 12.42 15.75 8.66
N THR A 420 12.44 17.02 9.00
CA THR A 420 11.97 18.17 8.22
C THR A 420 13.06 18.79 7.33
N SER A 421 14.27 18.23 7.30
CA SER A 421 15.33 18.74 6.43
C SER A 421 14.98 18.57 4.95
N GLU A 422 15.24 19.60 4.15
CA GLU A 422 14.87 19.67 2.74
C GLU A 422 16.10 19.87 1.85
N ALA A 423 16.07 19.33 0.62
CA ALA A 423 17.15 19.51 -0.34
C ALA A 423 17.35 20.99 -0.70
N HIS A 424 18.59 21.36 -1.04
CA HIS A 424 18.87 22.68 -1.58
C HIS A 424 18.75 22.67 -3.09
N ILE A 425 17.97 23.62 -3.63
CA ILE A 425 17.67 23.70 -5.06
C ILE A 425 18.29 24.96 -5.66
N LYS A 426 18.94 24.83 -6.82
CA LYS A 426 19.36 25.95 -7.66
C LYS A 426 18.76 25.83 -9.06
N TYR A 427 18.22 26.95 -9.55
CA TYR A 427 17.64 27.04 -10.88
C TYR A 427 18.54 27.85 -11.80
N SER A 428 18.71 27.39 -13.04
CA SER A 428 19.27 28.21 -14.12
C SER A 428 18.39 29.42 -14.45
N LEU A 429 17.06 29.28 -14.30
CA LEU A 429 16.05 30.33 -14.45
C LEU A 429 14.99 30.17 -13.35
N SER A 430 14.76 31.22 -12.56
CA SER A 430 13.71 31.22 -11.52
C SER A 430 12.35 31.73 -12.04
N SER A 431 12.34 32.42 -13.18
CA SER A 431 11.12 32.86 -13.87
C SER A 431 11.38 33.10 -15.35
N PHE A 432 10.35 32.92 -16.18
CA PHE A 432 10.37 33.16 -17.62
C PHE A 432 8.95 33.33 -18.15
N THR A 433 8.79 33.78 -19.39
CA THR A 433 7.50 33.90 -20.06
C THR A 433 7.55 33.12 -21.37
N LEU A 434 6.50 32.35 -21.65
CA LEU A 434 6.36 31.58 -22.88
C LEU A 434 5.14 32.05 -23.65
N GLN A 435 5.31 32.32 -24.94
CA GLN A 435 4.21 32.50 -25.88
C GLN A 435 3.51 31.16 -26.15
N PRO A 436 2.29 31.17 -26.73
CA PRO A 436 1.62 29.97 -27.20
C PRO A 436 2.52 29.09 -28.08
N GLY A 437 2.67 27.82 -27.70
CA GLY A 437 3.49 26.84 -28.41
C GLY A 437 4.99 26.90 -28.12
N GLU A 438 5.45 27.78 -27.22
CA GLU A 438 6.85 27.84 -26.82
C GLU A 438 7.17 26.90 -25.65
N SER A 439 8.45 26.50 -25.56
CA SER A 439 9.01 25.75 -24.44
C SER A 439 10.24 26.45 -23.87
N ALA A 440 10.46 26.30 -22.56
CA ALA A 440 11.70 26.68 -21.89
C ALA A 440 12.35 25.49 -21.20
N ASN A 441 13.67 25.43 -21.31
CA ASN A 441 14.53 24.47 -20.63
C ASN A 441 15.10 25.12 -19.36
N VAL A 442 14.82 24.53 -18.20
CA VAL A 442 15.38 24.94 -16.92
C VAL A 442 16.21 23.79 -16.35
N THR A 443 17.52 23.99 -16.27
CA THR A 443 18.39 23.13 -15.46
C THR A 443 18.13 23.39 -13.98
N VAL A 444 17.95 22.31 -13.22
CA VAL A 444 17.74 22.28 -11.77
C VAL A 444 18.87 21.46 -11.15
N ASP A 445 19.66 22.09 -10.28
CA ASP A 445 20.70 21.43 -9.48
C ASP A 445 20.15 21.17 -8.07
N ILE A 446 20.15 19.90 -7.66
CA ILE A 446 19.57 19.42 -6.41
C ILE A 446 20.65 18.77 -5.56
N THR A 447 20.87 19.31 -4.36
CA THR A 447 21.84 18.76 -3.40
C THR A 447 21.18 18.32 -2.11
N ALA A 448 21.64 17.21 -1.54
CA ALA A 448 21.06 16.62 -0.34
C ALA A 448 21.07 17.57 0.87
N PRO A 449 20.08 17.45 1.77
CA PRO A 449 19.97 18.27 2.98
C PRO A 449 21.10 18.04 4.01
N VAL A 450 21.66 16.84 4.01
CA VAL A 450 22.61 16.35 5.02
C VAL A 450 23.74 15.61 4.33
N SER A 451 24.93 15.56 4.95
CA SER A 451 26.11 14.85 4.44
C SER A 451 26.69 13.93 5.52
N ASN A 452 27.27 12.78 5.14
CA ASN A 452 27.96 11.82 6.02
C ASN A 452 27.07 11.20 7.13
N ILE A 453 26.06 10.44 6.72
CA ILE A 453 25.07 9.86 7.62
C ILE A 453 25.03 8.33 7.53
N THR A 454 24.88 7.65 8.67
CA THR A 454 24.91 6.18 8.74
C THR A 454 23.54 5.55 8.48
N ASP A 455 22.43 6.27 8.69
CA ASP A 455 21.08 5.69 8.57
C ASP A 455 20.52 5.74 7.14
N GLY A 456 21.31 6.21 6.15
CA GLY A 456 20.93 6.32 4.74
C GLY A 456 19.64 7.10 4.51
N TYR A 457 19.67 8.42 4.52
CA TYR A 457 18.45 9.22 4.49
C TYR A 457 17.92 9.29 3.07
N LEU A 458 16.63 8.99 2.90
CA LEU A 458 15.88 9.24 1.68
C LEU A 458 15.24 10.60 1.77
N PHE A 459 15.67 11.52 0.92
CA PHE A 459 15.13 12.88 0.85
C PHE A 459 14.36 13.06 -0.46
N SER A 460 13.29 13.83 -0.41
CA SER A 460 12.40 14.03 -1.55
C SER A 460 11.69 15.38 -1.50
N GLY A 461 11.08 15.77 -2.62
CA GLY A 461 10.31 17.00 -2.73
C GLY A 461 9.88 17.25 -4.18
N LYS A 462 9.38 18.45 -4.46
CA LYS A 462 8.87 18.82 -5.79
C LYS A 462 9.40 20.18 -6.21
N ILE A 463 9.78 20.29 -7.48
CA ILE A 463 9.96 21.58 -8.13
C ILE A 463 8.58 22.05 -8.57
N VAL A 464 8.15 23.22 -8.11
CA VAL A 464 6.82 23.76 -8.38
C VAL A 464 6.92 24.84 -9.45
N VAL A 465 6.19 24.69 -10.54
CA VAL A 465 6.11 25.63 -11.66
C VAL A 465 4.72 26.27 -11.63
N THR A 466 4.66 27.54 -11.22
CA THR A 466 3.41 28.30 -11.13
C THR A 466 3.26 29.23 -12.33
N GLY A 467 2.20 29.05 -13.12
CA GLY A 467 1.86 29.91 -14.24
C GLY A 467 0.95 31.08 -13.83
N SER A 468 1.07 32.21 -14.53
CA SER A 468 0.18 33.37 -14.35
C SER A 468 -1.28 33.11 -14.72
N ASN A 469 -1.55 32.01 -15.44
CA ASN A 469 -2.89 31.49 -15.74
C ASN A 469 -3.52 30.70 -14.58
N GLY A 470 -2.83 30.59 -13.43
CA GLY A 470 -3.31 29.87 -12.24
C GLY A 470 -2.99 28.37 -12.24
N GLU A 471 -2.35 27.86 -13.30
CA GLU A 471 -1.93 26.45 -13.37
C GLU A 471 -0.66 26.24 -12.53
N ILE A 472 -0.61 25.11 -11.81
CA ILE A 472 0.52 24.72 -10.96
C ILE A 472 0.96 23.32 -11.33
N LEU A 473 2.14 23.19 -11.95
CA LEU A 473 2.76 21.91 -12.27
C LEU A 473 3.81 21.58 -11.21
N LYS A 474 3.95 20.30 -10.86
CA LYS A 474 4.93 19.85 -9.87
C LYS A 474 5.81 18.74 -10.45
N VAL A 475 7.12 18.85 -10.30
CA VAL A 475 8.10 17.85 -10.78
C VAL A 475 8.76 17.18 -9.58
N PRO A 476 8.33 15.96 -9.21
CA PRO A 476 8.92 15.19 -8.12
C PRO A 476 10.41 14.90 -8.28
N TYR A 477 11.14 14.93 -7.18
CA TYR A 477 12.51 14.43 -7.08
C TYR A 477 12.72 13.55 -5.84
N MET A 478 13.64 12.61 -5.91
CA MET A 478 13.97 11.70 -4.81
C MET A 478 15.42 11.21 -4.93
N GLY A 479 16.12 11.13 -3.80
CA GLY A 479 17.48 10.58 -3.71
C GLY A 479 17.76 9.90 -2.37
N VAL A 480 18.78 9.04 -2.36
CA VAL A 480 19.25 8.33 -1.15
C VAL A 480 20.64 8.83 -0.80
N GLU A 481 20.83 9.33 0.42
CA GLU A 481 22.08 9.90 0.89
C GLU A 481 22.93 8.85 1.63
N LEU A 482 23.23 7.76 0.93
CA LEU A 482 24.20 6.70 1.26
C LEU A 482 24.26 5.71 0.09
N SER A 483 25.38 5.02 -0.14
CA SER A 483 25.44 3.94 -1.12
C SER A 483 24.47 2.83 -0.73
N THR A 484 23.54 2.48 -1.63
CA THR A 484 22.62 1.35 -1.44
C THR A 484 23.27 0.00 -1.74
N ARG A 485 24.41 0.01 -2.43
CA ARG A 485 25.24 -1.18 -2.66
C ARG A 485 25.81 -1.76 -1.36
N ASP A 486 26.07 -0.90 -0.38
CA ASP A 486 26.66 -1.29 0.90
C ASP A 486 25.63 -1.80 1.92
N TRP A 487 24.36 -1.89 1.55
CA TRP A 487 23.30 -2.36 2.44
C TRP A 487 23.32 -3.88 2.47
N LEU A 488 23.25 -4.46 3.68
CA LEU A 488 23.41 -5.90 3.88
C LEU A 488 22.29 -6.67 3.17
N GLY A 489 22.66 -7.34 2.07
CA GLY A 489 21.72 -8.02 1.18
C GLY A 489 21.21 -9.36 1.71
N VAL A 490 22.04 -10.13 2.43
CA VAL A 490 21.72 -11.53 2.80
C VAL A 490 22.29 -11.91 4.15
N GLU A 491 21.44 -12.45 5.03
CA GLU A 491 21.81 -13.11 6.27
C GLU A 491 21.44 -14.61 6.14
N ALA A 492 22.45 -15.49 6.08
CA ALA A 492 22.22 -16.93 6.12
C ALA A 492 22.14 -17.38 7.59
N TYR A 493 21.03 -18.01 7.98
CA TYR A 493 20.80 -18.37 9.39
C TYR A 493 21.24 -19.78 9.73
N CYS A 494 21.07 -20.75 8.82
CA CYS A 494 21.40 -22.16 9.10
C CYS A 494 21.23 -23.06 7.88
N ILE A 495 21.86 -24.23 7.93
CA ILE A 495 21.49 -25.38 7.11
C ILE A 495 20.67 -26.35 7.97
N ALA A 496 19.62 -26.97 7.45
CA ALA A 496 18.92 -28.07 8.12
C ALA A 496 19.10 -29.40 7.40
N ASN A 497 19.02 -30.49 8.16
CA ASN A 497 18.98 -31.85 7.63
C ASN A 497 17.62 -32.18 6.99
N GLU A 498 17.51 -33.37 6.40
CA GLU A 498 16.28 -33.93 5.83
C GLU A 498 15.09 -34.01 6.81
N ASN A 499 15.35 -33.96 8.12
CA ASN A 499 14.33 -33.98 9.18
C ASN A 499 13.95 -32.55 9.66
N GLY A 500 14.53 -31.50 9.06
CA GLY A 500 14.30 -30.11 9.44
C GLY A 500 15.05 -29.66 10.70
N GLU A 501 15.99 -30.46 11.20
CA GLU A 501 16.82 -30.08 12.34
C GLU A 501 17.97 -29.18 11.88
N LEU A 502 18.18 -28.07 12.60
CA LEU A 502 19.29 -27.15 12.34
C LEU A 502 20.63 -27.86 12.54
N VAL A 503 21.52 -27.68 11.58
CA VAL A 503 22.87 -28.23 11.53
C VAL A 503 23.85 -27.08 11.69
N ASP A 504 24.92 -27.33 12.46
CA ASP A 504 26.02 -26.39 12.58
C ASP A 504 26.72 -26.26 11.22
N LEU A 505 26.78 -25.04 10.68
CA LEU A 505 27.48 -24.72 9.42
C LEU A 505 28.99 -25.00 9.51
N ALA A 506 29.54 -24.99 10.73
CA ALA A 506 30.93 -25.30 11.02
C ALA A 506 31.26 -26.80 11.01
N ASP A 507 30.24 -27.68 10.98
CA ASP A 507 30.47 -29.12 10.97
C ASP A 507 30.89 -29.60 9.57
N THR A 508 32.19 -29.56 9.30
CA THR A 508 32.80 -30.04 8.06
C THR A 508 32.81 -31.57 7.94
N SER A 509 32.29 -32.31 8.92
CA SER A 509 32.35 -33.78 8.92
C SER A 509 31.16 -34.45 8.24
N ARG A 510 30.08 -33.70 7.97
CA ARG A 510 28.88 -34.23 7.32
C ARG A 510 29.08 -34.43 5.82
N ILE A 511 28.89 -35.66 5.37
CA ILE A 511 28.90 -36.04 3.96
C ILE A 511 27.45 -36.27 3.52
N TYR A 512 26.99 -35.51 2.53
CA TYR A 512 25.66 -35.70 1.93
C TYR A 512 25.73 -36.75 0.82
N ASP A 513 24.92 -37.80 0.92
CA ASP A 513 24.81 -38.84 -0.11
C ASP A 513 23.60 -38.62 -1.02
N VAL A 514 23.87 -38.06 -2.20
CA VAL A 514 22.87 -37.79 -3.24
C VAL A 514 22.21 -39.07 -3.76
N GLN A 515 22.89 -40.23 -3.74
CA GLN A 515 22.29 -41.51 -4.17
C GLN A 515 21.22 -41.99 -3.19
N SER A 516 21.29 -41.55 -1.95
CA SER A 516 20.33 -41.84 -0.89
C SER A 516 19.25 -40.76 -0.77
N TYR A 517 19.21 -39.77 -1.66
CA TYR A 517 18.37 -38.57 -1.56
C TYR A 517 18.63 -37.75 -0.28
N ASP A 518 19.85 -37.81 0.28
CA ASP A 518 20.25 -36.92 1.38
C ASP A 518 20.34 -35.50 0.85
N THR A 519 19.60 -34.58 1.47
CA THR A 519 19.52 -33.18 1.06
C THR A 519 19.77 -32.27 2.25
N PHE A 520 20.13 -31.04 1.94
CA PHE A 520 20.21 -29.97 2.93
C PHE A 520 19.28 -28.83 2.54
N SER A 521 18.69 -28.21 3.54
CA SER A 521 17.89 -26.98 3.35
C SER A 521 18.71 -25.79 3.81
N ILE A 522 18.89 -24.79 2.95
CA ILE A 522 19.50 -23.52 3.36
C ILE A 522 18.39 -22.57 3.81
N TYR A 523 18.46 -22.10 5.05
CA TYR A 523 17.62 -21.03 5.55
C TYR A 523 18.42 -19.73 5.49
N TYR A 524 17.95 -18.83 4.64
CA TYR A 524 18.52 -17.51 4.46
C TYR A 524 17.41 -16.47 4.47
N ARG A 525 17.80 -15.25 4.80
CA ARG A 525 16.96 -14.06 4.68
C ARG A 525 17.68 -13.06 3.82
N ILE A 526 16.97 -12.62 2.78
CA ILE A 526 17.40 -11.49 1.97
C ILE A 526 16.82 -10.25 2.64
N GLY A 527 17.69 -9.37 3.11
CA GLY A 527 17.31 -8.14 3.80
C GLY A 527 17.22 -6.92 2.89
N PHE A 528 17.87 -6.98 1.74
CA PHE A 528 17.80 -5.96 0.69
C PHE A 528 17.93 -6.60 -0.67
N GLY A 529 17.26 -6.05 -1.68
CA GLY A 529 17.20 -6.67 -2.99
C GLY A 529 18.55 -6.75 -3.71
N SER A 530 18.76 -7.85 -4.41
CA SER A 530 19.89 -8.05 -5.32
C SER A 530 19.36 -8.45 -6.70
N PRO A 531 19.92 -7.93 -7.80
CA PRO A 531 19.53 -8.33 -9.15
C PRO A 531 19.81 -9.81 -9.41
N THR A 532 20.83 -10.38 -8.74
CA THR A 532 21.18 -11.80 -8.82
C THR A 532 21.54 -12.32 -7.44
N PHE A 533 20.95 -13.45 -7.08
CA PHE A 533 21.33 -14.21 -5.90
C PHE A 533 21.38 -15.68 -6.27
N ALA A 534 22.47 -16.35 -5.92
CA ALA A 534 22.67 -17.76 -6.19
C ALA A 534 23.48 -18.37 -5.04
N PHE A 535 23.22 -19.66 -4.78
CA PHE A 535 24.16 -20.50 -4.08
C PHE A 535 24.88 -21.34 -5.13
N ASP A 536 26.20 -21.33 -5.13
CA ASP A 536 27.01 -22.09 -6.08
C ASP A 536 27.62 -23.33 -5.39
N LEU A 537 27.60 -24.46 -6.09
CA LEU A 537 28.39 -25.62 -5.74
C LEU A 537 29.81 -25.45 -6.28
N VAL A 538 30.76 -25.57 -5.38
CA VAL A 538 32.20 -25.44 -5.68
C VAL A 538 32.98 -26.60 -5.08
N THR A 539 34.19 -26.85 -5.58
CA THR A 539 35.10 -27.84 -5.01
C THR A 539 35.65 -27.37 -3.67
N TYR A 540 36.13 -28.30 -2.85
CA TYR A 540 36.65 -28.00 -1.50
C TYR A 540 37.85 -27.02 -1.51
N ASP A 541 38.56 -26.90 -2.63
CA ASP A 541 39.71 -26.02 -2.83
C ASP A 541 39.37 -24.73 -3.59
N TYR A 542 38.08 -24.39 -3.68
CA TYR A 542 37.60 -23.14 -4.25
C TYR A 542 37.89 -21.96 -3.32
N GLU A 543 38.57 -20.96 -3.85
CA GLU A 543 38.87 -19.71 -3.17
C GLU A 543 37.99 -18.58 -3.72
N LEU A 544 37.67 -17.55 -2.94
CA LEU A 544 36.87 -16.41 -3.44
C LEU A 544 37.52 -15.69 -4.63
N SER A 545 38.84 -15.77 -4.77
CA SER A 545 39.57 -15.26 -5.92
C SER A 545 39.36 -16.06 -7.21
N ASP A 546 38.81 -17.28 -7.13
CA ASP A 546 38.41 -18.10 -8.28
C ASP A 546 37.06 -17.63 -8.88
N PHE A 547 36.30 -16.81 -8.15
CA PHE A 547 35.02 -16.28 -8.61
C PHE A 547 35.19 -15.20 -9.69
N SER A 548 34.35 -15.32 -10.73
CA SER A 548 34.21 -14.34 -11.80
C SER A 548 32.73 -14.08 -12.06
N TYR A 549 32.39 -12.88 -12.53
CA TYR A 549 31.03 -12.55 -12.95
C TYR A 549 31.01 -11.97 -14.38
N PRO A 550 30.15 -12.49 -15.29
CA PRO A 550 29.31 -13.69 -15.12
C PRO A 550 30.17 -14.94 -14.83
N PRO A 551 29.64 -15.96 -14.11
CA PRO A 551 30.42 -17.15 -13.77
C PRO A 551 31.07 -17.77 -15.01
N GLU A 552 32.39 -17.79 -15.03
CA GLU A 552 33.14 -18.48 -16.06
C GLU A 552 33.37 -19.94 -15.64
N ASN A 553 33.30 -20.84 -16.62
CA ASN A 553 33.49 -22.25 -16.38
C ASN A 553 34.95 -22.50 -15.93
N ASN A 554 35.15 -22.74 -14.63
CA ASN A 554 36.43 -23.09 -14.06
C ASN A 554 36.32 -24.49 -13.43
N ALA A 555 37.43 -25.23 -13.35
CA ALA A 555 37.40 -26.62 -12.88
C ALA A 555 36.94 -26.79 -11.41
N LYS A 556 36.87 -25.69 -10.66
CA LYS A 556 36.49 -25.64 -9.26
C LYS A 556 35.04 -25.19 -9.05
N TRP A 557 34.40 -24.61 -10.05
CA TRP A 557 32.99 -24.21 -10.03
C TRP A 557 32.17 -25.29 -10.73
N VAL A 558 31.30 -25.94 -9.98
CA VAL A 558 30.45 -27.02 -10.51
C VAL A 558 29.19 -26.42 -11.14
N GLY A 559 28.63 -25.39 -10.51
CA GLY A 559 27.45 -24.67 -11.01
C GLY A 559 26.52 -24.17 -9.90
N PRO A 560 25.49 -23.39 -10.24
CA PRO A 560 24.52 -22.89 -9.29
C PRO A 560 23.55 -23.98 -8.83
N ILE A 561 23.11 -23.89 -7.57
CA ILE A 561 22.15 -24.77 -6.92
C ILE A 561 20.73 -24.23 -7.15
N GLU A 562 19.81 -25.10 -7.56
CA GLU A 562 18.39 -24.78 -7.63
C GLU A 562 17.80 -24.70 -6.20
N LEU A 563 17.23 -23.56 -5.84
CA LEU A 563 16.59 -23.36 -4.54
C LEU A 563 15.11 -23.72 -4.60
N TRP A 564 14.67 -24.58 -3.68
CA TRP A 564 13.27 -24.98 -3.53
C TRP A 564 12.72 -24.48 -2.19
N ASN A 565 11.66 -23.66 -2.22
CA ASN A 565 11.11 -22.98 -1.04
C ASN A 565 9.96 -23.74 -0.34
N GLY A 566 9.83 -25.05 -0.56
CA GLY A 566 8.90 -25.94 0.17
C GLY A 566 7.39 -25.68 0.06
N ASN A 567 6.96 -24.57 -0.55
CA ASN A 567 5.57 -24.21 -0.83
C ASN A 567 5.44 -23.82 -2.32
N ASP A 568 4.27 -24.05 -2.93
CA ASP A 568 3.92 -23.69 -4.33
C ASP A 568 3.94 -22.16 -4.63
N GLN A 569 4.66 -21.37 -3.84
CA GLN A 569 4.88 -19.94 -3.98
C GLN A 569 6.33 -19.72 -4.43
N PHE A 570 6.48 -19.37 -5.70
CA PHE A 570 7.74 -19.02 -6.32
C PHE A 570 8.42 -17.84 -5.59
N SER A 571 9.58 -18.04 -4.99
CA SER A 571 10.56 -16.96 -4.79
C SER A 571 11.54 -17.05 -5.95
N VAL A 572 11.29 -16.31 -7.03
CA VAL A 572 12.19 -16.29 -8.20
C VAL A 572 12.86 -14.92 -8.25
N LEU A 573 13.97 -14.77 -7.54
CA LEU A 573 14.97 -13.80 -7.97
C LEU A 573 15.74 -14.43 -9.13
N SER A 574 15.62 -13.83 -10.31
CA SER A 574 16.41 -14.06 -11.53
C SER A 574 16.92 -15.50 -11.74
N GLN A 575 16.04 -16.40 -12.18
CA GLN A 575 16.49 -17.63 -12.84
C GLN A 575 16.62 -17.40 -14.35
N ASN A 576 17.83 -17.06 -14.82
CA ASN A 576 18.25 -17.58 -16.11
C ASN A 576 18.66 -19.04 -15.83
N SER A 577 17.74 -19.94 -16.15
CA SER A 577 17.69 -21.34 -15.72
C SER A 577 19.06 -22.03 -15.64
N PRO A 578 19.39 -22.67 -14.51
CA PRO A 578 20.42 -23.70 -14.49
C PRO A 578 19.83 -25.12 -14.46
N SER A 579 20.62 -26.02 -15.00
CA SER A 579 20.32 -27.44 -15.17
C SER A 579 20.17 -28.16 -13.82
N ARG A 580 19.31 -29.17 -13.78
CA ARG A 580 19.30 -30.18 -12.71
C ARG A 580 20.57 -31.02 -12.80
N PHE A 581 21.37 -31.06 -11.74
CA PHE A 581 22.50 -31.97 -11.63
C PHE A 581 22.34 -32.88 -10.41
N ASN A 582 22.55 -34.17 -10.64
CA ASN A 582 22.73 -35.19 -9.61
C ASN A 582 24.23 -35.53 -9.63
N ASP A 583 24.98 -35.11 -8.59
CA ASP A 583 26.29 -35.62 -8.12
C ASP A 583 27.21 -34.46 -7.69
N PHE A 584 27.59 -34.39 -6.39
CA PHE A 584 28.93 -34.10 -5.83
C PHE A 584 28.90 -33.74 -4.32
N VAL A 585 30.09 -33.79 -3.69
CA VAL A 585 30.47 -33.63 -2.26
C VAL A 585 30.81 -32.15 -1.96
N TYR A 586 30.44 -31.60 -0.79
CA TYR A 586 30.53 -30.15 -0.46
C TYR A 586 31.63 -29.73 0.54
N GLY A 587 32.00 -28.44 0.45
CA GLY A 587 32.79 -27.62 1.39
C GLY A 587 32.05 -26.33 1.85
N GLU A 588 32.74 -25.52 2.67
CA GLU A 588 32.26 -24.42 3.54
C GLU A 588 31.51 -23.23 2.86
N VAL A 589 30.58 -22.60 3.60
CA VAL A 589 29.84 -21.38 3.20
C VAL A 589 30.50 -20.14 3.80
N SER A 590 30.79 -19.11 2.98
CA SER A 590 31.26 -17.80 3.46
C SER A 590 30.42 -16.65 2.87
N GLY A 591 29.95 -15.75 3.74
CA GLY A 591 29.21 -14.55 3.37
C GLY A 591 30.14 -13.39 2.99
N LEU A 592 29.77 -12.61 1.98
CA LEU A 592 30.52 -11.43 1.55
C LEU A 592 30.12 -10.19 2.36
N GLY A 593 31.13 -9.52 2.92
CA GLY A 593 31.02 -8.15 3.37
C GLY A 593 32.14 -7.79 4.32
N ASP A 594 33.27 -7.32 3.75
CA ASP A 594 34.39 -6.59 4.39
C ASP A 594 35.79 -7.22 4.36
N GLY A 595 35.97 -8.43 3.82
CA GLY A 595 37.29 -9.06 3.76
C GLY A 595 37.90 -9.35 5.14
N GLN A 596 37.10 -9.35 6.21
CA GLN A 596 37.50 -9.95 7.47
C GLN A 596 37.53 -11.48 7.32
N PRO A 597 38.58 -12.15 7.82
CA PRO A 597 38.58 -13.60 7.92
C PRO A 597 37.48 -14.05 8.90
N PHE A 598 36.73 -15.08 8.51
CA PHE A 598 35.78 -15.78 9.38
C PHE A 598 36.45 -16.14 10.71
N PRO A 599 35.78 -15.97 11.87
CA PRO A 599 36.26 -16.55 13.11
C PRO A 599 36.41 -18.06 12.90
N LYS A 600 37.57 -18.62 13.25
CA LYS A 600 37.78 -20.07 13.24
C LYS A 600 36.79 -20.70 14.23
N GLY A 601 35.76 -21.33 13.70
CA GLY A 601 34.76 -22.11 14.39
C GLY A 601 34.07 -22.95 13.36
#